data_AF-A0A7Y3E363-F1
#
_entry.id   AF-A0A7Y3E363-F1
#
_cell.length_a   1.000
_cell.length_b   1.000
_cell.length_c   1.000
_cell.angle_alpha   90.00
_cell.angle_beta   90.00
_cell.angle_gamma   90.00
#
_symmetry.space_group_name_H-M   'P 1'
#
loop_
_entity.id
_entity.type
_entity.pdbx_description
1 polymer ?
#
loop_
_entity_poly.entity_id
_entity_poly.type
_entity_poly.pdbx_seq_one_letter_code
_entity_poly.pdbx_strand_id
1 'polypeptide(L)' 'MARISDISAREILDSRGNPTVHAEVVLEDGAVGSAAVPSGASTGQHEAVE' A
#
# COMPACT_ATOMS: atom_id res chain seq x y z
N MET A 1 -22.94 -3.19 -3.12
CA MET A 1 -22.24 -1.92 -3.46
C MET A 1 -20.91 -1.99 -2.73
N ALA A 2 -19.78 -1.66 -3.38
CA ALA A 2 -18.44 -1.84 -2.80
C ALA A 2 -18.06 -0.65 -1.90
N ARG A 3 -18.69 -0.54 -0.72
CA ARG A 3 -18.38 0.52 0.25
C ARG A 3 -17.25 0.05 1.17
N ILE A 4 -16.25 0.91 1.35
CA ILE A 4 -15.12 0.66 2.25
C ILE A 4 -15.62 0.78 3.69
N SER A 5 -15.32 -0.24 4.50
CA SER A 5 -15.65 -0.29 5.94
C SER A 5 -14.44 0.03 6.80
N ASP A 6 -13.24 -0.44 6.43
CA ASP A 6 -12.00 -0.18 7.16
C ASP A 6 -10.78 -0.12 6.25
N ILE A 7 -9.75 0.62 6.67
CA ILE A 7 -8.43 0.67 6.04
C ILE A 7 -7.37 0.65 7.14
N SER A 8 -6.45 -0.30 7.06
CA SER A 8 -5.28 -0.36 7.94
C SER A 8 -3.99 -0.41 7.14
N ALA A 9 -2.91 0.11 7.70
CA ALA A 9 -1.60 0.11 7.07
C ALA A 9 -0.50 -0.28 8.07
N ARG A 10 0.56 -0.90 7.56
CA ARG A 10 1.76 -1.26 8.32
C ARG A 10 3.01 -1.12 7.47
N GLU A 11 4.14 -0.89 8.14
CA GLU A 11 5.46 -0.95 7.53
C GLU A 11 5.86 -2.42 7.30
N ILE A 12 6.43 -2.68 6.13
CA ILE A 12 7.07 -3.95 5.75
C ILE A 12 8.41 -3.66 5.07
N LEU A 13 9.21 -4.69 4.78
CA LEU A 13 10.43 -4.55 3.98
C LEU A 13 10.20 -4.94 2.52
N ASP A 14 10.75 -4.16 1.60
CA ASP A 14 10.77 -4.47 0.17
C ASP A 14 11.84 -5.54 -0.17
N SER A 15 11.99 -5.85 -1.47
CA SER A 15 12.99 -6.82 -1.95
C SER A 15 14.45 -6.39 -1.77
N ARG A 16 14.72 -5.11 -1.49
CA ARG A 16 16.03 -4.53 -1.20
C ARG A 16 16.28 -4.34 0.30
N GLY A 17 15.30 -4.67 1.15
CA GLY A 17 15.36 -4.50 2.59
C GLY A 17 15.04 -3.08 3.08
N ASN A 18 14.48 -2.22 2.24
CA ASN A 18 14.05 -0.88 2.65
C ASN A 18 12.61 -0.94 3.20
N PRO A 19 12.28 -0.14 4.24
CA PRO A 19 10.91 0.06 4.67
C PRO A 19 9.99 0.53 3.53
N THR A 20 8.80 -0.06 3.44
CA THR A 20 7.70 0.36 2.54
C THR A 20 6.33 0.10 3.19
N VAL A 21 5.26 0.64 2.60
CA VAL A 21 3.90 0.55 3.12
C VAL A 21 3.14 -0.64 2.53
N HIS A 22 2.48 -1.39 3.41
CA HIS A 22 1.44 -2.35 3.07
C HIS A 22 0.10 -1.88 3.60
N ALA A 23 -0.94 -1.88 2.77
CA ALA A 23 -2.29 -1.51 3.14
C ALA A 23 -3.26 -2.68 2.93
N GLU A 24 -4.20 -2.82 3.87
CA GLU A 24 -5.34 -3.73 3.79
C GLU A 24 -6.63 -2.90 3.84
N VAL A 25 -7.59 -3.27 2.99
CA VAL A 25 -8.91 -2.64 2.89
C VAL A 25 -9.98 -3.69 3.08
N VAL A 26 -10.94 -3.41 3.95
CA VAL A 26 -12.13 -4.22 4.17
C VAL A 26 -13.35 -3.49 3.60
N LEU A 27 -14.22 -4.22 2.91
CA LEU A 27 -15.51 -3.72 2.43
C LEU A 27 -16.65 -4.12 3.37
N GLU A 28 -17.79 -3.43 3.28
CA GLU A 28 -18.98 -3.74 4.09
C GLU A 28 -19.56 -5.14 3.84
N ASP A 29 -19.29 -5.74 2.67
CA ASP A 29 -19.70 -7.11 2.35
C ASP A 29 -18.69 -8.18 2.83
N GLY A 30 -17.63 -7.75 3.52
CA GLY A 30 -16.59 -8.62 4.06
C GLY A 30 -15.47 -8.97 3.07
N ALA A 31 -15.49 -8.47 1.84
CA ALA A 31 -14.35 -8.62 0.94
C ALA A 31 -13.12 -7.90 1.50
N VAL A 32 -11.95 -8.54 1.35
CA VAL A 32 -10.66 -8.02 1.82
C VAL A 32 -9.69 -7.95 0.64
N GLY A 33 -9.04 -6.81 0.47
CA GLY A 33 -7.97 -6.61 -0.50
C GLY A 33 -6.74 -6.02 0.18
N SER A 34 -5.55 -6.44 -0.25
CA SER A 34 -4.30 -5.88 0.26
C SER A 34 -3.27 -5.65 -0.86
N ALA A 35 -2.41 -4.67 -0.64
CA ALA A 35 -1.37 -4.29 -1.57
C ALA A 35 -0.14 -3.76 -0.84
N ALA A 36 1.05 -4.00 -1.39
CA ALA A 36 2.30 -3.40 -0.97
C ALA A 36 2.78 -2.40 -2.04
N VAL A 37 3.26 -1.24 -1.61
CA VAL A 37 3.79 -0.22 -2.51
C VAL A 37 5.23 -0.60 -2.91
N PRO A 38 5.57 -0.68 -4.21
CA PRO A 38 6.96 -0.84 -4.62
C PRO A 38 7.73 0.46 -4.35
N SER A 39 8.95 0.35 -3.82
CA SER A 39 9.86 1.50 -3.71
C SER A 39 10.71 1.62 -4.98
N GLY A 40 10.70 2.79 -5.61
CA GLY A 40 11.53 3.07 -6.76
C GLY A 40 13.01 3.22 -6.37
N ALA A 41 13.92 2.95 -7.31
CA ALA A 41 15.29 3.50 -7.20
C ALA A 41 15.38 4.90 -7.83
N SER A 42 14.46 5.20 -8.75
CA SER A 42 14.34 6.48 -9.43
C SER A 42 13.78 7.52 -8.46
N THR A 43 14.25 8.75 -8.59
CA THR A 43 13.69 9.94 -7.92
C THR A 43 13.58 11.04 -8.96
N GLY A 44 12.82 10.76 -10.03
CA GLY A 44 12.62 11.69 -11.13
C GLY A 44 11.99 12.99 -10.64
N GLN A 45 12.39 14.14 -11.21
CA GLN A 45 11.89 15.46 -10.79
C GLN A 45 10.38 15.65 -10.96
N HIS A 46 9.70 14.76 -11.69
CA HIS A 46 8.26 14.80 -11.95
C HIS A 46 7.53 13.56 -11.40
N GLU A 47 8.22 12.71 -10.65
CA GLU A 47 7.60 11.54 -10.00
C GLU A 47 6.85 11.99 -8.72
N ALA A 48 5.80 11.25 -8.35
CA ALA A 48 5.17 11.44 -7.06
C ALA A 48 6.17 11.04 -5.95
N VAL A 49 6.18 11.79 -4.84
CA VAL A 49 7.05 11.49 -3.70
C VAL A 49 6.45 10.33 -2.90
N GLU A 50 7.30 9.35 -2.57
CA GLU A 50 7.00 8.19 -1.73
C GLU A 50 6.84 8.56 -0.25
#